data_AF-A0A3N6PI52-F1
#
_entry.id   AF-A0A3N6PI52-F1
#
_cell.length_a   1.000
_cell.length_b   1.000
_cell.length_c   1.000
_cell.angle_alpha   90.00
_cell.angle_beta   90.00
_cell.angle_gamma   90.00
#
_symmetry.space_group_name_H-M   'P 1'
#
loop_
_entity.id
_entity.type
_entity.pdbx_description
1 polymer ?
#
loop_
_entity_poly.entity_id
_entity_poly.type
_entity_poly.pdbx_seq_one_letter_code
_entity_poly.pdbx_strand_id
1 'polypeptide(L)'
;MFNSLIGTRQNFSEQRLEKKYILLEDLLNITFSLDAFLASQETLIDSNKNLPNNIFDGENGFIPYLNVDPKKTKSRFERIMNNYYVGYSTIFQVSPQLLDEFKKVVDLCKENQIKLISYISPAHATQWEIIKSSGQWSTFEEWKRKVVEISDVFDFSGYNSVTTEAIHNNMENYTENSHYTPKVGNLILNRILSYKEEEVPKDFGVLINSENIESHLEKIRQHREVWAKNNPDEVKLVEEIKQKYDGALN
;
A
#
# COMPACT_ATOMS: atom_id res chain seq x y z
N MET A 1 0.98 -6.93 1.31
CA MET A 1 1.61 -7.81 2.31
C MET A 1 1.87 -9.18 1.70
N PHE A 2 2.84 -9.93 2.23
CA PHE A 2 3.22 -11.26 1.76
C PHE A 2 2.16 -12.32 2.13
N ASN A 3 1.05 -12.38 1.39
CA ASN A 3 -0.11 -13.19 1.72
C ASN A 3 -0.10 -14.53 0.96
N SER A 4 -0.06 -15.66 1.66
CA SER A 4 -0.07 -16.99 1.02
C SER A 4 -1.39 -17.34 0.33
N LEU A 5 -2.46 -16.61 0.62
CA LEU A 5 -3.78 -16.81 0.03
C LEU A 5 -3.94 -16.16 -1.34
N ILE A 6 -2.98 -15.34 -1.76
CA ILE A 6 -2.99 -14.66 -3.05
C ILE A 6 -2.05 -15.41 -3.98
N GLY A 7 -2.63 -16.19 -4.89
CA GLY A 7 -1.89 -16.84 -5.98
C GLY A 7 -1.66 -15.93 -7.18
N THR A 8 -0.85 -16.42 -8.12
CA THR A 8 -0.79 -15.84 -9.46
C THR A 8 -2.17 -15.89 -10.11
N ARG A 9 -2.51 -14.87 -10.92
CA ARG A 9 -3.78 -14.90 -11.65
C ARG A 9 -3.78 -16.11 -12.58
N GLN A 10 -4.92 -16.80 -12.72
CA GLN A 10 -5.02 -18.01 -13.54
C GLN A 10 -4.57 -17.82 -15.00
N ASN A 11 -4.67 -16.59 -15.52
CA ASN A 11 -4.25 -16.23 -16.88
C ASN A 11 -2.77 -15.76 -16.98
N PHE A 12 -2.03 -15.80 -15.88
CA PHE A 12 -0.61 -15.50 -15.86
C PHE A 12 0.20 -16.79 -16.03
N SER A 13 0.99 -16.88 -17.10
CA SER A 13 1.94 -17.98 -17.33
C SER A 13 3.32 -17.60 -16.80
N GLU A 14 3.87 -18.40 -15.88
CA GLU A 14 5.23 -18.19 -15.34
C GLU A 14 6.31 -18.31 -16.41
N GLN A 15 6.06 -19.02 -17.51
CA GLN A 15 6.99 -19.08 -18.66
C GLN A 15 7.33 -17.70 -19.22
N ARG A 16 6.49 -16.69 -18.98
CA ARG A 16 6.75 -15.29 -19.36
C ARG A 16 7.93 -14.70 -18.59
N LEU A 17 8.20 -15.15 -17.36
CA LEU A 17 9.32 -14.67 -16.54
C LEU A 17 10.66 -15.28 -16.99
N GLU A 18 10.63 -16.45 -17.62
CA GLU A 18 11.84 -17.17 -18.06
C GLU A 18 12.35 -16.70 -19.44
N LYS A 19 11.59 -15.87 -20.14
CA LYS A 19 11.86 -15.50 -21.53
C LYS A 19 12.20 -14.02 -21.68
N LYS A 20 13.18 -13.75 -22.54
CA LYS A 20 13.58 -12.39 -22.93
C LYS A 20 12.83 -11.85 -24.16
N TYR A 21 11.83 -12.60 -24.63
CA TYR A 21 11.06 -12.30 -25.84
C TYR A 21 9.58 -12.60 -25.61
N ILE A 22 8.72 -11.88 -26.31
CA ILE A 22 7.28 -12.12 -26.32
C ILE A 22 7.01 -13.45 -27.04
N LEU A 23 6.20 -14.33 -26.42
CA LEU A 23 5.80 -15.59 -27.05
C LEU A 23 5.05 -15.31 -28.34
N LEU A 24 5.27 -16.10 -29.40
CA LEU A 24 4.53 -15.92 -30.65
C LEU A 24 3.01 -16.01 -30.42
N GLU A 25 2.57 -16.91 -29.56
CA GLU A 25 1.16 -17.01 -29.15
C GLU A 25 0.66 -15.73 -28.46
N ASP A 26 1.43 -15.17 -27.52
CA ASP A 26 1.08 -13.89 -26.87
C ASP A 26 1.07 -12.75 -27.91
N LEU A 27 2.04 -12.70 -28.81
CA LEU A 27 2.09 -11.70 -29.89
C LEU A 27 0.84 -11.80 -30.77
N LEU A 28 0.48 -13.01 -31.21
CA LEU A 28 -0.71 -13.25 -32.03
C LEU A 28 -2.00 -12.88 -31.28
N ASN A 29 -2.12 -13.27 -30.01
CA ASN A 29 -3.30 -12.95 -29.20
C ASN A 29 -3.43 -11.45 -28.90
N ILE A 30 -2.30 -10.75 -28.71
CA ILE A 30 -2.29 -9.30 -28.42
C ILE A 30 -2.49 -8.46 -29.70
N THR A 31 -2.05 -8.94 -30.86
CA THR A 31 -2.05 -8.13 -32.10
C THR A 31 -3.10 -8.54 -33.13
N PHE A 32 -3.52 -9.81 -33.18
CA PHE A 32 -4.43 -10.35 -34.19
C PHE A 32 -5.73 -10.92 -33.60
N SER A 33 -6.05 -10.64 -32.33
CA SER A 33 -7.36 -10.98 -31.78
C SER A 33 -8.44 -10.01 -32.25
N LEU A 34 -9.68 -10.50 -32.31
CA LEU A 34 -10.85 -9.64 -32.55
C LEU A 34 -10.94 -8.56 -31.48
N ASP A 35 -10.62 -8.90 -30.22
CA ASP A 35 -10.58 -7.95 -29.11
C ASP A 35 -9.54 -6.84 -29.34
N ALA A 36 -8.33 -7.17 -29.80
CA ALA A 36 -7.31 -6.18 -30.13
C ALA A 36 -7.73 -5.28 -31.30
N PHE A 37 -8.41 -5.84 -32.31
CA PHE A 37 -8.97 -5.07 -33.42
C PHE A 37 -10.07 -4.11 -32.95
N LEU A 38 -11.02 -4.58 -32.13
CA LEU A 38 -12.10 -3.77 -31.57
C LEU A 38 -11.53 -2.67 -30.66
N ALA A 39 -10.58 -3.00 -29.77
CA ALA A 39 -9.91 -2.01 -28.92
C ALA A 39 -9.13 -0.96 -29.73
N SER A 40 -8.50 -1.36 -30.84
CA SER A 40 -7.83 -0.42 -31.76
C SER A 40 -8.84 0.50 -32.45
N GLN A 41 -10.00 -0.02 -32.86
CA GLN A 41 -11.09 0.77 -33.43
C GLN A 41 -11.64 1.76 -32.40
N GLU A 42 -11.89 1.32 -31.17
CA GLU A 42 -12.31 2.19 -30.05
C GLU A 42 -11.27 3.28 -29.79
N THR A 43 -9.98 2.93 -29.77
CA THR A 43 -8.88 3.88 -29.58
C THR A 43 -8.86 4.95 -30.68
N LEU A 44 -9.05 4.58 -31.95
CA LEU A 44 -9.12 5.54 -33.06
C LEU A 44 -10.35 6.45 -32.97
N ILE A 45 -11.50 5.89 -32.59
CA ILE A 45 -12.73 6.65 -32.37
C ILE A 45 -12.53 7.66 -31.23
N ASP A 46 -11.95 7.22 -30.11
CA ASP A 46 -11.71 8.06 -28.94
C ASP A 46 -10.61 9.09 -29.14
N SER A 47 -9.55 8.75 -29.89
CA SER A 47 -8.49 9.69 -30.26
C SER A 47 -8.98 10.83 -31.17
N ASN A 48 -10.08 10.60 -31.89
CA ASN A 48 -10.72 11.60 -32.75
C ASN A 48 -11.84 12.38 -32.04
N LYS A 49 -12.19 12.01 -30.79
CA LYS A 49 -12.99 12.86 -29.90
C LYS A 49 -12.07 13.92 -29.30
N ASN A 50 -12.63 15.08 -28.95
CA ASN A 50 -11.88 16.05 -28.14
C ASN A 50 -11.36 15.34 -26.89
N LEU A 51 -10.09 15.59 -26.55
CA LEU A 51 -9.46 15.06 -25.33
C LEU A 51 -10.46 15.18 -24.17
N PRO A 52 -10.86 14.08 -23.52
CA PRO A 52 -11.62 14.21 -22.29
C PRO A 52 -10.78 15.06 -21.33
N ASN A 53 -11.40 15.97 -20.59
CA ASN A 53 -10.74 16.80 -19.57
C ASN A 53 -10.01 15.98 -18.48
N ASN A 54 -10.10 14.64 -18.52
CA ASN A 54 -9.44 13.69 -17.66
C ASN A 54 -8.30 13.01 -18.42
N ILE A 55 -7.22 13.75 -18.71
CA ILE A 55 -5.94 13.12 -19.02
C ILE A 55 -5.48 12.44 -17.73
N PHE A 56 -5.47 11.11 -17.73
CA PHE A 56 -5.11 10.32 -16.54
C PHE A 56 -3.62 10.31 -16.28
N ASP A 57 -2.76 10.59 -17.27
CA ASP A 57 -1.30 10.60 -17.13
C ASP A 57 -0.74 11.99 -17.51
N GLY A 58 -0.03 12.63 -16.60
CA GLY A 58 0.65 13.90 -16.83
C GLY A 58 1.71 13.77 -17.93
N GLU A 59 2.23 14.90 -18.43
CA GLU A 59 3.26 14.92 -19.48
C GLU A 59 4.52 14.10 -19.12
N ASN A 60 4.73 13.80 -17.83
CA ASN A 60 5.81 12.98 -17.31
C ASN A 60 5.46 11.48 -17.19
N GLY A 61 4.31 11.03 -17.70
CA GLY A 61 3.86 9.63 -17.63
C GLY A 61 3.40 9.16 -16.25
N PHE A 62 3.28 10.07 -15.28
CA PHE A 62 2.69 9.78 -13.97
C PHE A 62 1.28 10.32 -13.92
N ILE A 63 0.37 9.58 -13.28
CA ILE A 63 -0.96 10.11 -12.97
C ILE A 63 -0.77 11.44 -12.24
N PRO A 64 -1.22 12.58 -12.81
CA PRO A 64 -1.04 13.87 -12.17
C PRO A 64 -1.79 13.79 -10.85
N TYR A 65 -1.25 14.39 -9.79
CA TYR A 65 -1.92 14.39 -8.49
C TYR A 65 -3.36 14.86 -8.70
N LEU A 66 -4.31 13.94 -8.58
CA LEU A 66 -5.71 14.22 -8.85
C LEU A 66 -6.10 15.31 -7.87
N ASN A 67 -6.59 16.44 -8.38
CA ASN A 67 -7.13 17.50 -7.53
C ASN A 67 -8.43 16.97 -6.91
N VAL A 68 -8.27 16.20 -5.84
CA VAL A 68 -9.35 15.45 -5.23
C VAL A 68 -10.30 16.42 -4.55
N ASP A 69 -11.59 16.34 -4.90
CA ASP A 69 -12.61 17.23 -4.32
C ASP A 69 -12.56 17.14 -2.77
N PRO A 70 -12.17 18.21 -2.06
CA PRO A 70 -12.06 18.21 -0.60
C PRO A 70 -13.36 17.79 0.09
N LYS A 71 -14.51 18.11 -0.52
CA LYS A 71 -15.84 17.79 0.05
C LYS A 71 -16.15 16.29 0.03
N LYS A 72 -15.39 15.50 -0.73
CA LYS A 72 -15.56 14.05 -0.85
C LYS A 72 -14.55 13.26 -0.03
N THR A 73 -13.72 13.89 0.81
CA THR A 73 -12.70 13.16 1.59
C THR A 73 -13.29 12.04 2.42
N LYS A 74 -14.30 12.31 3.25
CA LYS A 74 -14.93 11.29 4.09
C LYS A 74 -15.46 10.10 3.28
N SER A 75 -16.18 10.38 2.19
CA SER A 75 -16.70 9.34 1.29
C SER A 75 -15.59 8.54 0.60
N ARG A 76 -14.47 9.17 0.25
CA ARG A 76 -13.30 8.45 -0.29
C ARG A 76 -12.72 7.47 0.73
N PHE A 77 -12.49 7.94 1.97
CA PHE A 77 -12.05 7.09 3.07
C PHE A 77 -13.02 5.91 3.27
N GLU A 78 -14.31 6.18 3.44
CA GLU A 78 -15.34 5.14 3.59
C GLU A 78 -15.30 4.09 2.48
N ARG A 79 -15.25 4.54 1.22
CA ARG A 79 -15.20 3.66 0.05
C ARG A 79 -13.97 2.76 0.07
N ILE A 80 -12.79 3.32 0.33
CA ILE A 80 -11.57 2.52 0.30
C ILE A 80 -11.47 1.59 1.52
N MET A 81 -11.84 2.06 2.71
CA MET A 81 -11.95 1.21 3.90
C MET A 81 -12.91 0.03 3.65
N ASN A 82 -14.08 0.27 3.04
CA ASN A 82 -15.00 -0.80 2.64
C ASN A 82 -14.36 -1.79 1.66
N ASN A 83 -13.60 -1.32 0.67
CA ASN A 83 -12.88 -2.20 -0.25
C ASN A 83 -11.83 -3.07 0.45
N TYR A 84 -11.18 -2.55 1.49
CA TYR A 84 -10.24 -3.33 2.30
C TYR A 84 -10.95 -4.44 3.09
N TYR A 85 -12.16 -4.21 3.58
CA TYR A 85 -12.95 -5.27 4.21
C TYR A 85 -13.43 -6.33 3.22
N VAL A 86 -13.91 -5.91 2.04
CA VAL A 86 -14.42 -6.83 1.01
C VAL A 86 -13.29 -7.62 0.33
N GLY A 87 -12.09 -7.03 0.23
CA GLY A 87 -10.94 -7.68 -0.41
C GLY A 87 -10.18 -8.65 0.50
N TYR A 88 -9.08 -9.19 -0.02
CA TYR A 88 -8.18 -10.13 0.68
C TYR A 88 -7.37 -9.51 1.85
N SER A 89 -7.76 -8.34 2.35
CA SER A 89 -7.03 -7.68 3.44
C SER A 89 -7.53 -8.08 4.82
N THR A 90 -8.72 -8.70 4.90
CA THR A 90 -9.28 -9.27 6.12
C THR A 90 -8.76 -10.68 6.43
N ILE A 91 -8.22 -11.36 5.42
CA ILE A 91 -7.66 -12.71 5.54
C ILE A 91 -6.20 -12.67 5.10
N PHE A 92 -5.30 -12.73 6.07
CA PHE A 92 -3.87 -12.66 5.85
C PHE A 92 -3.17 -13.85 6.51
N GLN A 93 -2.28 -14.48 5.76
CA GLN A 93 -1.36 -15.48 6.28
C GLN A 93 0.03 -15.18 5.72
N VAL A 94 1.02 -15.09 6.61
CA VAL A 94 2.41 -14.83 6.21
C VAL A 94 2.86 -15.93 5.26
N SER A 95 3.30 -15.55 4.05
CA SER A 95 3.82 -16.47 3.05
C SER A 95 5.33 -16.68 3.23
N PRO A 96 5.78 -17.91 3.56
CA PRO A 96 7.20 -18.24 3.55
C PRO A 96 7.83 -18.05 2.17
N GLN A 97 7.10 -18.39 1.10
CA GLN A 97 7.60 -18.28 -0.27
C GLN A 97 7.91 -16.82 -0.64
N LEU A 98 7.02 -15.88 -0.31
CA LEU A 98 7.27 -14.46 -0.60
C LEU A 98 8.36 -13.86 0.31
N LEU A 99 8.54 -14.38 1.53
CA LEU A 99 9.68 -14.05 2.38
C LEU A 99 10.99 -14.55 1.76
N ASP A 100 11.02 -15.75 1.21
CA ASP A 100 12.17 -16.30 0.49
C ASP A 100 12.48 -15.47 -0.78
N GLU A 101 11.47 -15.03 -1.53
CA GLU A 101 11.66 -14.12 -2.67
C GLU A 101 12.24 -12.77 -2.23
N PHE A 102 11.76 -12.20 -1.12
CA PHE A 102 12.36 -10.99 -0.55
C PHE A 102 13.82 -11.22 -0.15
N LYS A 103 14.12 -12.36 0.48
CA LYS A 103 15.50 -12.75 0.83
C LYS A 103 16.40 -12.83 -0.40
N LYS A 104 15.93 -13.42 -1.51
CA LYS A 104 16.69 -13.48 -2.78
C LYS A 104 17.04 -12.09 -3.30
N VAL A 105 16.11 -11.12 -3.21
CA VAL A 105 16.39 -9.71 -3.59
C VAL A 105 17.48 -9.11 -2.70
N VAL A 106 17.41 -9.34 -1.39
CA VAL A 106 18.40 -8.85 -0.42
C VAL A 106 19.78 -9.47 -0.68
N ASP A 107 19.83 -10.79 -0.88
CA ASP A 107 21.08 -11.52 -1.15
C ASP A 107 21.71 -11.06 -2.48
N LEU A 108 20.91 -10.91 -3.55
CA LEU A 108 21.37 -10.40 -4.84
C LEU A 108 21.98 -9.01 -4.71
N CYS A 109 21.36 -8.12 -3.94
CA CYS A 109 21.90 -6.79 -3.70
C CYS A 109 23.24 -6.86 -2.95
N LYS A 110 23.36 -7.71 -1.93
CA LYS A 110 24.60 -7.91 -1.17
C LYS A 110 25.73 -8.45 -2.06
N GLU A 111 25.45 -9.50 -2.85
CA GLU A 111 26.41 -10.12 -3.77
C GLU A 111 26.95 -9.14 -4.82
N ASN A 112 26.10 -8.22 -5.29
CA ASN A 112 26.45 -7.23 -6.31
C ASN A 112 26.85 -5.85 -5.72
N GLN A 113 27.04 -5.75 -4.40
CA GLN A 113 27.41 -4.50 -3.71
C GLN A 113 26.42 -3.34 -3.97
N ILE A 114 25.14 -3.66 -4.12
CA ILE A 114 24.05 -2.70 -4.30
C ILE A 114 23.51 -2.33 -2.93
N LYS A 115 23.48 -1.02 -2.63
CA LYS A 115 22.83 -0.51 -1.41
C LYS A 115 21.31 -0.64 -1.55
N LEU A 116 20.74 -1.64 -0.87
CA LEU A 116 19.29 -1.80 -0.73
C LEU A 116 18.80 -1.08 0.52
N ILE A 117 17.77 -0.25 0.39
CA ILE A 117 17.06 0.38 1.50
C ILE A 117 15.60 -0.10 1.45
N SER A 118 15.22 -0.89 2.45
CA SER A 118 13.86 -1.42 2.59
C SER A 118 13.05 -0.56 3.53
N TYR A 119 11.77 -0.34 3.23
CA TYR A 119 10.85 0.34 4.13
C TYR A 119 9.43 -0.22 4.06
N ILE A 120 8.70 -0.07 5.16
CA ILE A 120 7.26 -0.33 5.26
C ILE A 120 6.55 1.01 5.07
N SER A 121 5.77 1.13 3.99
CA SER A 121 5.01 2.34 3.69
C SER A 121 4.07 2.74 4.83
N PRO A 122 3.89 4.05 5.08
CA PRO A 122 2.86 4.51 5.99
C PRO A 122 1.48 4.31 5.35
N ALA A 123 0.48 4.18 6.22
CA ALA A 123 -0.93 4.27 5.88
C ALA A 123 -1.62 5.04 7.01
N HIS A 124 -2.78 5.61 6.73
CA HIS A 124 -3.55 6.31 7.74
C HIS A 124 -3.93 5.34 8.88
N ALA A 125 -4.04 5.85 10.11
CA ALA A 125 -4.34 5.06 11.30
C ALA A 125 -5.57 4.14 11.16
N THR A 126 -6.58 4.57 10.41
CA THR A 126 -7.77 3.76 10.11
C THR A 126 -7.45 2.47 9.34
N GLN A 127 -6.39 2.43 8.53
CA GLN A 127 -5.93 1.20 7.86
C GLN A 127 -5.47 0.15 8.87
N TRP A 128 -4.79 0.59 9.93
CA TRP A 128 -4.30 -0.29 10.99
C TRP A 128 -5.45 -0.80 11.87
N GLU A 129 -6.48 0.02 12.08
CA GLU A 129 -7.71 -0.41 12.74
C GLU A 129 -8.50 -1.43 11.92
N ILE A 130 -8.46 -1.37 10.59
CA ILE A 130 -9.01 -2.43 9.74
C ILE A 130 -8.29 -3.75 10.03
N ILE A 131 -6.95 -3.78 9.98
CA ILE A 131 -6.16 -4.98 10.30
C ILE A 131 -6.51 -5.52 11.69
N LYS A 132 -6.60 -4.64 12.70
CA LYS A 132 -6.98 -5.03 14.07
C LYS A 132 -8.37 -5.63 14.12
N SER A 133 -9.37 -4.93 13.60
CA SER A 133 -10.77 -5.36 13.65
C SER A 133 -11.05 -6.61 12.81
N SER A 134 -10.20 -6.92 11.82
CA SER A 134 -10.21 -8.19 11.08
C SER A 134 -9.50 -9.35 11.80
N GLY A 135 -8.98 -9.14 13.02
CA GLY A 135 -8.25 -10.16 13.76
C GLY A 135 -6.83 -10.44 13.24
N GLN A 136 -6.31 -9.60 12.33
CA GLN A 136 -5.02 -9.81 11.65
C GLN A 136 -3.85 -9.08 12.32
N TRP A 137 -4.06 -8.46 13.50
CA TRP A 137 -3.03 -7.69 14.18
C TRP A 137 -1.78 -8.53 14.51
N SER A 138 -1.98 -9.70 15.13
CA SER A 138 -0.88 -10.59 15.48
C SER A 138 -0.11 -11.07 14.24
N THR A 139 -0.83 -11.38 13.15
CA THR A 139 -0.22 -11.78 11.88
C THR A 139 0.59 -10.65 11.25
N PHE A 140 0.13 -9.40 11.38
CA PHE A 140 0.86 -8.22 10.92
C PHE A 140 2.16 -8.01 11.71
N GLU A 141 2.13 -8.19 13.04
CA GLU A 141 3.32 -8.14 13.86
C GLU A 141 4.29 -9.29 13.56
N GLU A 142 3.79 -10.51 13.38
CA GLU A 142 4.59 -11.66 12.96
C GLU A 142 5.27 -11.42 11.61
N TRP A 143 4.54 -10.85 10.64
CA TRP A 143 5.13 -10.47 9.35
C TRP A 143 6.29 -9.49 9.52
N LYS A 144 6.16 -8.46 10.37
CA LYS A 144 7.27 -7.53 10.65
C LYS A 144 8.47 -8.23 11.27
N ARG A 145 8.27 -9.15 12.22
CA ARG A 145 9.34 -9.97 12.81
C ARG A 145 10.08 -10.75 11.73
N LYS A 146 9.34 -11.41 10.83
CA LYS A 146 9.94 -12.18 9.71
C LYS A 146 10.68 -11.32 8.70
N VAL A 147 10.22 -10.10 8.45
CA VAL A 147 10.91 -9.17 7.56
C VAL A 147 12.24 -8.71 8.16
N VAL A 148 12.29 -8.37 9.46
CA VAL A 148 13.54 -7.91 10.10
C VAL A 148 14.57 -9.01 10.31
N GLU A 149 14.15 -10.29 10.32
CA GLU A 149 15.07 -11.44 10.27
C GLU A 149 15.89 -11.46 8.96
N ILE A 150 15.39 -10.85 7.88
CA ILE A 150 16.00 -10.86 6.54
C ILE A 150 16.85 -9.61 6.29
N SER A 151 16.36 -8.43 6.68
CA SER A 151 17.01 -7.14 6.48
C SER A 151 16.52 -6.13 7.50
N ASP A 152 17.37 -5.17 7.88
CA ASP A 152 16.93 -3.95 8.55
C ASP A 152 15.96 -3.19 7.64
N VAL A 153 14.92 -2.60 8.24
CA VAL A 153 13.83 -1.94 7.50
C VAL A 153 13.42 -0.64 8.20
N PHE A 154 13.17 0.42 7.45
CA PHE A 154 12.50 1.61 8.00
C PHE A 154 11.00 1.36 8.12
N ASP A 155 10.45 1.43 9.32
CA ASP A 155 9.02 1.32 9.56
C ASP A 155 8.37 2.71 9.68
N PHE A 156 7.60 3.09 8.66
CA PHE A 156 6.78 4.32 8.67
C PHE A 156 5.32 4.05 9.07
N SER A 157 4.97 2.78 9.35
CA SER A 157 3.62 2.40 9.77
C SER A 157 3.35 2.70 11.25
N GLY A 158 2.14 2.36 11.71
CA GLY A 158 1.71 2.58 13.09
C GLY A 158 1.09 3.96 13.31
N TYR A 159 1.15 4.44 14.55
CA TYR A 159 0.46 5.65 15.02
C TYR A 159 1.51 6.69 15.38
N ASN A 160 1.60 7.74 14.55
CA ASN A 160 2.56 8.84 14.65
C ASN A 160 1.95 10.13 14.08
N SER A 161 2.68 11.24 14.20
CA SER A 161 2.26 12.57 13.77
C SER A 161 1.84 12.70 12.30
N VAL A 162 2.32 11.81 11.44
CA VAL A 162 1.95 11.79 10.01
C VAL A 162 0.72 10.92 9.79
N THR A 163 0.71 9.70 10.33
CA THR A 163 -0.32 8.67 10.07
C THR A 163 -1.65 8.91 10.79
N THR A 164 -1.69 9.83 11.75
CA THR A 164 -2.85 10.11 12.61
C THR A 164 -3.54 11.45 12.33
N GLU A 165 -3.33 12.00 11.11
CA GLU A 165 -4.03 13.19 10.63
C GLU A 165 -5.56 13.03 10.77
N ALA A 166 -6.23 13.97 11.44
CA ALA A 166 -7.69 13.90 11.59
C ALA A 166 -8.39 13.91 10.23
N ILE A 167 -9.47 13.13 10.06
CA ILE A 167 -10.16 13.07 8.76
C ILE A 167 -11.03 14.30 8.58
N HIS A 168 -10.60 15.22 7.70
CA HIS A 168 -11.38 16.39 7.30
C HIS A 168 -11.23 16.70 5.80
N ASN A 169 -11.92 17.73 5.31
CA ASN A 169 -11.95 18.01 3.87
C ASN A 169 -10.56 18.34 3.28
N ASN A 170 -9.65 18.91 4.08
CA ASN A 170 -8.38 19.48 3.63
C ASN A 170 -7.19 18.66 4.14
N MET A 171 -7.16 17.37 3.83
CA MET A 171 -6.03 16.51 4.20
C MET A 171 -4.74 16.97 3.51
N GLU A 172 -3.64 16.96 4.25
CA GLU A 172 -2.29 17.25 3.77
C GLU A 172 -1.47 15.98 3.59
N ASN A 173 -1.66 14.96 4.44
CA ASN A 173 -0.81 13.77 4.45
C ASN A 173 -1.39 12.64 3.63
N TYR A 174 -2.72 12.57 3.48
CA TYR A 174 -3.40 11.45 2.82
C TYR A 174 -4.50 11.87 1.84
N THR A 175 -4.56 11.20 0.69
CA THR A 175 -5.69 11.32 -0.26
C THR A 175 -6.89 10.48 0.22
N GLU A 176 -6.58 9.31 0.75
CA GLU A 176 -7.45 8.37 1.47
C GLU A 176 -6.57 7.45 2.35
N ASN A 177 -7.12 6.42 2.98
CA ASN A 177 -6.43 5.68 4.04
C ASN A 177 -5.16 4.91 3.62
N SER A 178 -4.91 4.62 2.33
CA SER A 178 -3.70 3.89 1.90
C SER A 178 -2.71 4.68 1.03
N HIS A 179 -3.13 5.77 0.39
CA HIS A 179 -2.31 6.59 -0.49
C HIS A 179 -1.96 7.92 0.18
N TYR A 180 -0.69 8.03 0.57
CA TYR A 180 -0.11 9.25 1.10
C TYR A 180 0.24 10.27 -0.01
N THR A 181 0.33 11.55 0.34
CA THR A 181 0.64 12.63 -0.60
C THR A 181 2.14 12.73 -0.93
N PRO A 182 2.54 13.46 -2.00
CA PRO A 182 3.95 13.73 -2.28
C PRO A 182 4.70 14.38 -1.10
N LYS A 183 4.01 15.16 -0.27
CA LYS A 183 4.56 15.72 0.98
C LYS A 183 5.10 14.62 1.88
N VAL A 184 4.30 13.59 2.14
CA VAL A 184 4.71 12.43 2.95
C VAL A 184 5.79 11.61 2.25
N GLY A 185 5.71 11.46 0.92
CA GLY A 185 6.76 10.82 0.12
C GLY A 185 8.13 11.50 0.31
N ASN A 186 8.15 12.84 0.33
CA ASN A 186 9.38 13.60 0.60
C ASN A 186 9.88 13.36 2.04
N LEU A 187 9.00 13.28 3.04
CA LEU A 187 9.41 12.96 4.42
C LEU A 187 10.06 11.58 4.52
N ILE A 188 9.53 10.58 3.79
CA ILE A 188 10.12 9.23 3.70
C ILE A 188 11.53 9.33 3.10
N LEU A 189 11.67 9.98 1.95
CA LEU A 189 12.96 10.13 1.27
C LEU A 189 13.99 10.86 2.14
N ASN A 190 13.56 11.95 2.78
CA ASN A 190 14.38 12.71 3.71
C ASN A 190 14.91 11.82 4.84
N ARG A 191 14.05 10.98 5.45
CA ARG A 191 14.43 10.05 6.51
C ARG A 191 15.41 8.98 6.04
N ILE A 192 15.12 8.30 4.94
CA ILE A 192 15.91 7.13 4.52
C ILE A 192 17.25 7.51 3.84
N LEU A 193 17.32 8.71 3.28
CA LEU A 193 18.53 9.24 2.63
C LEU A 193 19.34 10.17 3.54
N SER A 194 18.90 10.38 4.78
CA SER A 194 19.48 11.35 5.71
C SER A 194 19.61 12.76 5.10
N TYR A 195 18.56 13.17 4.39
CA TYR A 195 18.48 14.47 3.72
C TYR A 195 17.42 15.32 4.40
N LYS A 196 17.76 16.55 4.81
CA LYS A 196 16.83 17.45 5.53
C LYS A 196 16.10 16.76 6.69
N GLU A 197 16.84 16.02 7.51
CA GLU A 197 16.26 15.23 8.60
C GLU A 197 15.48 16.09 9.61
N GLU A 198 15.87 17.35 9.77
CA GLU A 198 15.21 18.34 10.60
C GLU A 198 13.77 18.65 10.16
N GLU A 199 13.43 18.41 8.88
CA GLU A 199 12.07 18.55 8.35
C GLU A 199 11.21 17.31 8.65
N VAL A 200 11.80 16.19 9.08
CA VAL A 200 11.08 14.93 9.33
C VAL A 200 10.66 14.83 10.80
N PRO A 201 9.37 14.62 11.12
CA PRO A 201 8.94 14.38 12.48
C PRO A 201 9.71 13.22 13.14
N LYS A 202 10.18 13.42 14.37
CA LYS A 202 11.05 12.45 15.07
C LYS A 202 10.40 11.06 15.22
N ASP A 203 9.08 11.01 15.31
CA ASP A 203 8.28 9.79 15.45
C ASP A 203 7.92 9.11 14.11
N PHE A 204 8.36 9.66 12.97
CA PHE A 204 8.02 9.15 11.64
C PHE A 204 9.20 8.47 10.92
N GLY A 205 9.20 7.13 10.88
CA GLY A 205 10.20 6.32 10.18
C GLY A 205 11.31 5.79 11.09
N VAL A 206 11.03 4.68 11.78
CA VAL A 206 11.97 4.07 12.73
C VAL A 206 12.74 2.95 12.03
N LEU A 207 14.08 2.95 12.09
CA LEU A 207 14.86 1.80 11.62
C LEU A 207 14.67 0.63 12.59
N ILE A 208 14.07 -0.45 12.11
CA ILE A 208 13.80 -1.66 12.88
C ILE A 208 14.67 -2.82 12.41
N ASN A 209 15.05 -3.66 13.37
CA ASN A 209 15.85 -4.86 13.17
C ASN A 209 15.51 -5.91 14.26
N SER A 210 16.18 -7.06 14.23
CA SER A 210 15.97 -8.15 15.19
C SER A 210 16.22 -7.76 16.65
N GLU A 211 16.98 -6.70 16.92
CA GLU A 211 17.31 -6.26 18.29
C GLU A 211 16.21 -5.40 18.90
N ASN A 212 15.52 -4.58 18.09
CA ASN A 212 14.57 -3.59 18.60
C ASN A 212 13.10 -3.88 18.28
N ILE A 213 12.80 -4.88 17.45
CA ILE A 213 11.46 -5.15 16.92
C ILE A 213 10.39 -5.28 18.01
N GLU A 214 10.63 -6.05 19.08
CA GLU A 214 9.61 -6.24 20.12
C GLU A 214 9.27 -4.94 20.85
N SER A 215 10.29 -4.13 21.15
CA SER A 215 10.08 -2.83 21.80
C SER A 215 9.32 -1.85 20.90
N HIS A 216 9.55 -1.92 19.59
CA HIS A 216 8.85 -1.10 18.61
C HIS A 216 7.38 -1.51 18.46
N LEU A 217 7.09 -2.81 18.40
CA LEU A 217 5.71 -3.31 18.33
C LEU A 217 4.92 -2.95 19.59
N GLU A 218 5.53 -3.02 20.77
CA GLU A 218 4.90 -2.59 22.02
C GLU A 218 4.54 -1.09 22.01
N LYS A 219 5.46 -0.23 21.52
CA LYS A 219 5.17 1.21 21.36
C LYS A 219 4.01 1.44 20.40
N ILE A 220 3.93 0.72 19.28
CA ILE A 220 2.80 0.84 18.35
C ILE A 220 1.48 0.48 19.03
N ARG A 221 1.44 -0.58 19.85
CA ARG A 221 0.23 -0.97 20.61
C ARG A 221 -0.19 0.12 21.58
N GLN A 222 0.75 0.69 22.33
CA GLN A 222 0.47 1.79 23.27
C GLN A 222 -0.02 3.05 22.56
N HIS A 223 0.65 3.47 21.47
CA HIS A 223 0.22 4.62 20.69
C HIS A 223 -1.16 4.42 20.07
N ARG A 224 -1.48 3.19 19.64
CA ARG A 224 -2.83 2.84 19.19
C ARG A 224 -3.87 3.11 20.26
N GLU A 225 -3.66 2.61 21.48
CA GLU A 225 -4.63 2.77 22.57
C GLU A 225 -4.90 4.25 22.87
N VAL A 226 -3.84 5.06 22.89
CA VAL A 226 -3.94 6.51 23.04
C VAL A 226 -4.69 7.14 21.87
N TRP A 227 -4.35 6.79 20.64
CA TRP A 227 -5.01 7.32 19.45
C TRP A 227 -6.49 6.96 19.41
N ALA A 228 -6.85 5.69 19.65
CA ALA A 228 -8.23 5.22 19.63
C ALA A 228 -9.10 5.90 20.70
N LYS A 229 -8.53 6.16 21.89
CA LYS A 229 -9.21 6.91 22.94
C LYS A 229 -9.48 8.37 22.55
N ASN A 230 -8.55 8.97 21.81
CA ASN A 230 -8.62 10.39 21.43
C ASN A 230 -9.37 10.64 20.11
N ASN A 231 -9.62 9.61 19.30
CA ASN A 231 -10.27 9.71 17.98
C ASN A 231 -11.48 8.75 17.88
N PRO A 232 -12.49 8.91 18.77
CA PRO A 232 -13.62 7.98 18.85
C PRO A 232 -14.48 7.96 17.58
N ASP A 233 -14.55 9.08 16.83
CA ASP A 233 -15.35 9.18 15.60
C ASP A 233 -14.73 8.34 14.47
N GLU A 234 -13.41 8.37 14.31
CA GLU A 234 -12.68 7.54 13.35
C GLU A 234 -12.72 6.05 13.73
N VAL A 235 -12.62 5.73 15.03
CA VAL A 235 -12.79 4.36 15.51
C VAL A 235 -14.19 3.85 15.18
N LYS A 236 -15.22 4.63 15.51
CA LYS A 236 -16.61 4.29 15.21
C LYS A 236 -16.85 4.12 13.70
N LEU A 237 -16.24 4.96 12.86
CA LEU A 237 -16.32 4.85 11.41
C LEU A 237 -15.81 3.48 10.91
N VAL A 238 -14.67 3.03 11.43
CA VAL A 238 -14.11 1.71 11.08
C VAL A 238 -15.04 0.58 11.54
N GLU A 239 -15.57 0.69 12.77
CA GLU A 239 -16.51 -0.29 13.33
C GLU A 239 -17.82 -0.38 12.54
N GLU A 240 -18.40 0.74 12.11
CA GLU A 240 -19.63 0.78 11.30
C GLU A 240 -19.44 0.10 9.93
N ILE A 241 -18.30 0.35 9.27
CA ILE A 241 -17.98 -0.30 8.00
C ILE A 241 -17.78 -1.81 8.22
N LYS A 242 -17.11 -2.21 9.30
CA LYS A 242 -16.96 -3.63 9.65
C LYS A 242 -18.31 -4.30 9.88
N GLN A 243 -19.21 -3.69 10.65
CA GLN A 243 -20.53 -4.25 10.92
C GLN A 243 -21.34 -4.43 9.62
N LYS A 244 -21.26 -3.47 8.70
CA LYS A 244 -21.89 -3.57 7.38
C LYS A 244 -21.33 -4.74 6.57
N TYR A 245 -20.01 -4.94 6.61
CA TYR A 245 -19.35 -6.06 5.95
C TYR A 245 -19.77 -7.40 6.57
N ASP A 246 -19.69 -7.54 7.90
CA ASP A 246 -20.07 -8.77 8.61
C ASP A 246 -21.56 -9.10 8.38
N GLY A 247 -22.43 -8.10 8.30
CA GLY A 247 -23.85 -8.26 7.98
C GLY A 247 -24.13 -8.69 6.53
N ALA A 248 -23.21 -8.45 5.59
CA ALA A 248 -23.35 -8.89 4.20
C ALA A 248 -22.88 -10.34 3.98
N LEU A 249 -22.18 -10.94 4.95
CA LEU A 249 -21.72 -12.33 4.92
C LEU A 249 -22.74 -13.33 5.49
N ASN A 250 -23.71 -12.83 6.28
CA ASN A 250 -24.79 -13.61 6.90
C ASN A 250 -26.05 -13.61 6.03
#